data_AF-A0A4D4JFP7-F1
#
_entry.id   AF-A0A4D4JFP7-F1
#
_cell.length_a   1.000
_cell.length_b   1.000
_cell.length_c   1.000
_cell.angle_alpha   90.00
_cell.angle_beta   90.00
_cell.angle_gamma   90.00
#
_symmetry.space_group_name_H-M   'P 1'
#
loop_
_entity.id
_entity.type
_entity.pdbx_description
1 polymer ?
#
loop_
_entity_poly.entity_id
_entity_poly.type
_entity_poly.pdbx_seq_one_letter_code
_entity_poly.pdbx_strand_id
1 'polypeptide(L)'
;MTNLSGMDIVGVLGLLVSIAGFAIAIWQIWKTKAAAEAARDSAAEAVDGVRKMYAVSTLQDIAGRSRNLLNLIKSKNLAAAAAAAFELRDAVSKYQPSSKESASETTLWTKVREEVDSLHERLESIAVANRWTADEREALIHRTSRLHTQLAANASRLVSTVSTVP
;
A
#
# COMPACT_ATOMS: atom_id res chain seq x y z
N MET A 1 -36.23 -25.97 -63.84
CA MET A 1 -37.13 -25.39 -62.81
C MET A 1 -37.30 -26.43 -61.73
N THR A 2 -36.40 -26.45 -60.74
CA THR A 2 -36.50 -27.37 -59.60
C THR A 2 -37.54 -26.81 -58.62
N ASN A 3 -38.69 -27.48 -58.53
CA ASN A 3 -39.71 -27.21 -57.52
C ASN A 3 -39.14 -27.57 -56.14
N LEU A 4 -38.82 -26.57 -55.33
CA LEU A 4 -38.55 -26.74 -53.91
C LEU A 4 -39.82 -27.30 -53.26
N SER A 5 -39.75 -28.52 -52.73
CA SER A 5 -40.83 -29.10 -51.93
C SER A 5 -41.06 -28.20 -50.72
N GLY A 6 -42.31 -27.95 -50.32
CA GLY A 6 -42.62 -27.16 -49.12
C GLY A 6 -41.89 -27.65 -47.86
N MET A 7 -41.47 -28.92 -47.83
CA MET A 7 -40.66 -29.52 -46.78
C MET A 7 -39.19 -29.02 -46.76
N ASP A 8 -38.61 -28.73 -47.93
CA ASP A 8 -37.25 -28.17 -48.04
C ASP A 8 -37.21 -26.72 -47.55
N ILE A 9 -38.28 -25.96 -47.81
CA ILE A 9 -38.41 -24.58 -47.32
C ILE A 9 -38.48 -24.54 -45.79
N VAL A 10 -39.23 -25.46 -45.18
CA VAL A 10 -39.32 -25.58 -43.72
C VAL A 10 -37.96 -25.98 -43.12
N GLY A 11 -37.23 -26.90 -43.77
CA GLY A 11 -35.88 -27.28 -43.35
C GLY A 11 -34.87 -26.13 -43.43
N VAL A 12 -34.89 -25.35 -44.51
CA VAL A 12 -34.01 -24.17 -44.71
C VAL A 12 -34.35 -23.06 -43.71
N LEU A 13 -35.63 -22.80 -43.44
CA LEU A 13 -36.05 -21.83 -42.42
C LEU A 13 -35.61 -22.26 -41.01
N GLY A 14 -35.72 -23.54 -40.68
CA GLY A 14 -35.21 -24.08 -39.42
C GLY A 14 -33.71 -23.85 -39.25
N LEU A 15 -32.92 -24.10 -40.29
CA LEU A 15 -31.47 -23.85 -40.29
C LEU A 15 -31.13 -22.36 -40.09
N LEU A 16 -31.84 -21.46 -40.77
CA LEU A 16 -31.64 -20.02 -40.63
C LEU A 16 -31.95 -19.53 -39.21
N VAL A 17 -33.02 -20.04 -38.59
CA VAL A 17 -33.36 -19.72 -37.19
C VAL A 17 -32.29 -20.24 -36.23
N SER A 18 -31.74 -21.44 -36.44
CA SER A 18 -30.66 -21.97 -35.61
C SER A 18 -29.37 -21.15 -35.72
N ILE A 19 -29.00 -20.71 -36.93
CA ILE A 19 -27.82 -19.84 -37.15
C ILE A 19 -28.02 -18.48 -36.46
N ALA A 20 -29.21 -17.90 -36.56
CA ALA A 20 -29.54 -16.65 -35.89
C ALA A 20 -29.47 -16.77 -34.36
N GLY A 21 -30.01 -17.85 -33.79
CA GLY A 21 -29.91 -18.13 -32.35
C GLY A 21 -28.46 -18.30 -31.88
N PHE A 22 -27.62 -18.98 -32.67
CA PHE A 22 -26.20 -19.15 -32.36
C PHE A 22 -25.43 -17.82 -32.43
N ALA A 23 -25.72 -16.96 -33.41
CA ALA A 23 -25.10 -15.63 -33.51
C ALA A 23 -25.47 -14.73 -32.32
N ILE A 24 -26.72 -14.79 -31.84
CA ILE A 24 -27.17 -14.05 -30.65
C ILE A 24 -26.43 -14.56 -29.40
N ALA A 25 -26.26 -15.88 -29.25
CA ALA A 25 -25.52 -16.46 -28.13
C ALA A 25 -24.05 -16.03 -28.13
N ILE A 26 -23.38 -16.02 -29.30
CA ILE A 26 -22.01 -15.51 -29.43
C ILE A 26 -21.94 -14.04 -29.03
N TRP A 27 -22.87 -13.21 -29.49
CA TRP A 27 -22.90 -11.79 -29.14
C TRP A 27 -23.09 -11.57 -27.63
N GLN A 28 -23.96 -12.36 -26.99
CA GLN A 28 -24.13 -12.32 -25.53
C GLN A 28 -22.84 -12.72 -24.78
N ILE A 29 -22.15 -13.77 -25.21
CA ILE A 29 -20.87 -14.21 -24.62
C ILE A 29 -19.84 -13.09 -24.69
N TRP A 30 -19.74 -12.41 -25.83
CA TRP A 30 -18.78 -11.31 -26.02
C TRP A 30 -19.12 -10.12 -25.12
N LYS A 31 -20.40 -9.76 -25.01
CA LYS A 31 -20.84 -8.68 -24.11
C LYS A 31 -20.58 -9.02 -22.63
N THR A 32 -20.83 -10.26 -22.21
CA THR A 32 -20.54 -10.69 -20.84
C THR A 32 -19.05 -10.73 -20.55
N LYS A 33 -18.22 -11.12 -21.54
CA LYS A 33 -16.77 -11.10 -21.42
C LYS A 33 -16.24 -9.68 -21.26
N ALA A 34 -16.70 -8.75 -22.10
CA ALA A 34 -16.32 -7.34 -22.00
C ALA A 34 -16.75 -6.71 -20.66
N ALA A 35 -17.95 -7.05 -20.16
CA ALA A 35 -18.40 -6.61 -18.84
C ALA A 35 -17.56 -7.21 -17.70
N ALA A 36 -17.14 -8.48 -17.81
CA ALA A 36 -16.28 -9.12 -16.82
C ALA A 36 -14.85 -8.57 -16.83
N GLU A 37 -14.30 -8.26 -18.01
CA GLU A 37 -13.01 -7.59 -18.15
C GLU A 37 -13.05 -6.18 -17.55
N ALA A 38 -14.06 -5.37 -17.88
CA ALA A 38 -14.25 -4.05 -17.29
C ALA A 38 -14.42 -4.12 -15.76
N ALA A 39 -15.19 -5.08 -15.25
CA ALA A 39 -15.36 -5.27 -13.80
C ALA A 39 -14.04 -5.70 -13.12
N ARG A 40 -13.23 -6.53 -13.78
CA ARG A 40 -11.90 -6.92 -13.29
C ARG A 40 -10.96 -5.72 -13.24
N ASP A 41 -10.95 -4.89 -14.27
CA ASP A 41 -10.09 -3.71 -14.34
C ASP A 41 -10.49 -2.69 -13.28
N SER A 42 -11.78 -2.39 -13.13
CA SER A 42 -12.28 -1.52 -12.05
C SER A 42 -12.00 -2.11 -10.65
N ALA A 43 -12.10 -3.43 -10.47
CA ALA A 43 -11.74 -4.07 -9.21
C ALA A 43 -10.24 -3.97 -8.92
N ALA A 44 -9.39 -4.10 -9.95
CA ALA A 44 -7.94 -3.94 -9.81
C ALA A 44 -7.58 -2.49 -9.44
N GLU A 45 -8.24 -1.50 -10.04
CA GLU A 45 -8.09 -0.07 -9.70
C GLU A 45 -8.55 0.22 -8.27
N ALA A 46 -9.70 -0.32 -7.85
CA ALA A 46 -10.19 -0.17 -6.48
C ALA A 46 -9.22 -0.78 -5.45
N VAL A 47 -8.68 -1.98 -5.73
CA VAL A 47 -7.66 -2.61 -4.87
C VAL A 47 -6.39 -1.78 -4.80
N ASP A 48 -5.92 -1.23 -5.92
CA ASP A 48 -4.74 -0.35 -5.96
C ASP A 48 -4.99 0.94 -5.15
N GLY A 49 -6.18 1.53 -5.26
CA GLY A 49 -6.61 2.69 -4.46
C GLY A 49 -6.62 2.41 -2.96
N VAL A 50 -7.24 1.31 -2.53
CA VAL A 50 -7.26 0.90 -1.10
C VAL A 50 -5.85 0.64 -0.58
N ARG A 51 -4.98 -0.01 -1.36
CA ARG A 51 -3.57 -0.24 -0.99
C ARG A 51 -2.82 1.06 -0.78
N LYS A 52 -3.00 2.05 -1.66
CA LYS A 52 -2.39 3.37 -1.51
C LYS A 52 -2.88 4.10 -0.25
N MET A 53 -4.19 4.06 0.03
CA MET A 53 -4.75 4.64 1.26
C MET A 53 -4.16 3.97 2.52
N TYR A 54 -4.04 2.64 2.52
CA TYR A 54 -3.43 1.91 3.62
C TYR A 54 -1.95 2.27 3.82
N ALA A 55 -1.19 2.44 2.73
CA ALA A 55 0.20 2.87 2.79
C ALA A 55 0.33 4.28 3.40
N VAL A 56 -0.51 5.22 2.98
CA VAL A 56 -0.57 6.58 3.55
C VAL A 56 -0.87 6.54 5.05
N SER A 57 -1.91 5.81 5.45
CA SER A 57 -2.31 5.67 6.85
C SER A 57 -1.17 5.09 7.69
N THR A 58 -0.48 4.07 7.17
CA THR A 58 0.62 3.40 7.89
C THR A 58 1.81 4.35 8.08
N LEU A 59 2.17 5.12 7.05
CA LEU A 59 3.28 6.08 7.17
C LEU A 59 2.95 7.25 8.08
N GLN A 60 1.69 7.70 8.10
CA GLN A 60 1.23 8.70 9.06
C GLN A 60 1.32 8.18 10.50
N ASP A 61 0.94 6.92 10.76
CA ASP A 61 1.11 6.29 12.07
C ASP A 61 2.58 6.22 12.48
N ILE A 62 3.46 5.78 11.58
CA ILE A 62 4.91 5.72 11.80
C ILE A 62 5.49 7.13 12.08
N ALA A 63 5.07 8.14 11.33
CA ALA A 63 5.46 9.53 11.58
C ALA A 63 4.94 10.03 12.94
N GLY A 64 3.72 9.66 13.34
CA GLY A 64 3.16 9.96 14.66
C GLY A 64 3.97 9.31 15.79
N ARG A 65 4.32 8.03 15.66
CA ARG A 65 5.15 7.30 16.63
C ARG A 65 6.54 7.90 16.78
N SER A 66 7.18 8.30 15.67
CA SER A 66 8.49 8.97 15.74
C SER A 66 8.43 10.32 16.46
N ARG A 67 7.33 11.08 16.30
CA ARG A 67 7.09 12.30 17.06
C ARG A 67 6.89 12.03 18.55
N ASN A 68 6.13 10.98 18.90
CA ASN A 68 5.94 10.57 20.28
C ASN A 68 7.29 10.22 20.94
N LEU A 69 8.10 9.40 20.26
CA LEU A 69 9.45 9.06 20.70
C LEU A 69 10.30 10.31 20.96
N LEU A 70 10.31 11.27 20.02
CA LEU A 70 11.04 12.52 20.18
C LEU A 70 10.61 13.30 21.42
N ASN A 71 9.30 13.36 21.69
CA ASN A 71 8.76 14.05 22.87
C ASN A 71 9.18 13.35 24.17
N LEU A 72 9.17 12.02 24.21
CA LEU A 72 9.59 11.24 25.37
C LEU A 72 11.10 11.38 25.65
N ILE A 73 11.91 11.46 24.59
CA ILE A 73 13.34 11.74 24.73
C ILE A 73 13.56 13.14 25.32
N LYS A 74 12.81 14.13 24.83
CA LYS A 74 12.83 15.51 25.35
C LYS A 74 12.36 15.59 26.80
N SER A 75 11.34 14.83 27.20
CA SER A 75 10.81 14.83 28.58
C SER A 75 11.65 14.04 29.58
N LYS A 76 12.76 13.42 29.13
CA LYS A 76 13.61 12.56 29.95
C LYS A 76 12.94 11.33 30.55
N ASN A 77 11.92 10.80 29.88
CA ASN A 77 11.28 9.57 30.28
C ASN A 77 11.93 8.38 29.56
N LEU A 78 12.97 7.80 30.16
CA LEU A 78 13.77 6.72 29.58
C LEU A 78 12.94 5.46 29.28
N ALA A 79 12.19 4.98 30.26
CA ALA A 79 11.40 3.76 30.14
C ALA A 79 10.35 3.90 29.02
N ALA A 80 9.63 5.03 29.00
CA ALA A 80 8.66 5.29 27.94
C ALA A 80 9.32 5.49 26.57
N ALA A 81 10.49 6.14 26.50
CA ALA A 81 11.22 6.32 25.26
C ALA A 81 11.69 4.98 24.67
N ALA A 82 12.18 4.05 25.49
CA ALA A 82 12.57 2.71 25.05
C ALA A 82 11.36 1.92 24.51
N ALA A 83 10.23 1.95 25.22
CA ALA A 83 8.99 1.34 24.76
C ALA A 83 8.49 1.96 23.45
N ALA A 84 8.49 3.28 23.33
CA ALA A 84 8.09 3.99 22.11
C ALA A 84 9.04 3.69 20.92
N ALA A 85 10.32 3.47 21.18
CA ALA A 85 11.28 3.06 20.14
C ALA A 85 11.01 1.63 19.65
N PHE A 86 10.66 0.72 20.57
CA PHE A 86 10.22 -0.63 20.20
C PHE A 86 8.93 -0.60 19.35
N GLU A 87 7.95 0.21 19.75
CA GLU A 87 6.71 0.37 18.98
C GLU A 87 6.95 0.98 17.59
N LEU A 88 7.83 1.97 17.48
CA LEU A 88 8.23 2.54 16.20
C LEU A 88 8.90 1.50 15.31
N ARG A 89 9.80 0.68 15.88
CA ARG A 89 10.46 -0.42 15.19
C ARG A 89 9.46 -1.45 14.67
N ASP A 90 8.52 -1.87 15.50
CA ASP A 90 7.47 -2.82 15.12
C ASP A 90 6.62 -2.27 13.96
N ALA A 91 6.18 -1.01 14.05
CA ALA A 91 5.44 -0.35 12.97
C ALA A 91 6.25 -0.28 11.66
N VAL A 92 7.54 0.05 11.74
CA VAL A 92 8.44 0.13 10.58
C VAL A 92 8.73 -1.25 9.97
N SER A 93 8.76 -2.30 10.80
CA SER A 93 8.96 -3.67 10.32
C SER A 93 7.76 -4.18 9.49
N LYS A 94 6.55 -3.76 9.87
CA LYS A 94 5.28 -4.16 9.24
C LYS A 94 5.00 -3.45 7.93
N TYR A 95 5.52 -2.24 7.74
CA TYR A 95 5.42 -1.55 6.47
C TYR A 95 6.35 -2.20 5.44
N GLN A 96 5.75 -2.69 4.35
CA GLN A 96 6.46 -3.15 3.18
C GLN A 96 6.11 -2.23 2.01
N PRO A 97 7.10 -1.52 1.43
CA PRO A 97 6.88 -0.76 0.21
C PRO A 97 6.34 -1.69 -0.89
N SER A 98 5.40 -1.18 -1.69
CA SER A 98 4.75 -1.98 -2.74
C SER A 98 5.79 -2.49 -3.75
N SER A 99 5.57 -3.67 -4.34
CA SER A 99 6.48 -4.21 -5.37
C SER A 99 6.57 -3.36 -6.65
N LYS A 100 5.70 -2.35 -6.79
CA LYS A 100 5.71 -1.35 -7.87
C LYS A 100 6.55 -0.11 -7.53
N GLU A 101 7.02 0.03 -6.29
CA GLU A 101 7.86 1.16 -5.86
C GLU A 101 9.26 1.08 -6.47
N SER A 102 9.92 2.23 -6.60
CA SER A 102 11.24 2.28 -7.21
C SER A 102 12.29 1.59 -6.30
N ALA A 103 13.40 1.15 -6.90
CA ALA A 103 14.55 0.65 -6.14
C ALA A 103 15.06 1.68 -5.11
N SER A 104 14.90 2.98 -5.39
CA SER A 104 15.25 4.07 -4.48
C SER A 104 14.33 4.14 -3.25
N GLU A 105 13.04 3.87 -3.37
CA GLU A 105 12.10 3.84 -2.24
C GLU A 105 12.37 2.63 -1.33
N THR A 106 12.59 1.45 -1.93
CA THR A 106 13.01 0.26 -1.17
C THR A 106 14.31 0.52 -0.40
N THR A 107 15.32 1.12 -1.05
CA THR A 107 16.60 1.45 -0.40
C THR A 107 16.43 2.44 0.75
N LEU A 108 15.58 3.45 0.56
CA LEU A 108 15.27 4.42 1.60
C LEU A 108 14.59 3.74 2.80
N TRP A 109 13.66 2.83 2.55
CA TRP A 109 12.96 2.12 3.61
C TRP A 109 13.88 1.22 4.43
N THR A 110 14.80 0.52 3.76
CA THR A 110 15.84 -0.26 4.44
C THR A 110 16.68 0.62 5.37
N LYS A 111 17.11 1.80 4.91
CA LYS A 111 17.86 2.76 5.75
C LYS A 111 17.05 3.24 6.95
N VAL A 112 15.76 3.53 6.76
CA VAL A 112 14.86 3.92 7.86
C VAL A 112 14.76 2.79 8.88
N ARG A 113 14.62 1.54 8.44
CA ARG A 113 14.56 0.37 9.32
C ARG A 113 15.84 0.21 10.14
N GLU A 114 17.00 0.24 9.47
CA GLU A 114 18.31 0.18 10.14
C GLU A 114 18.50 1.32 11.15
N GLU A 115 18.05 2.54 10.81
CA GLU A 115 18.14 3.69 11.71
C GLU A 115 17.26 3.52 12.96
N VAL A 116 16.04 2.99 12.79
CA VAL A 116 15.10 2.72 13.88
C VAL A 116 15.55 1.55 14.75
N ASP A 117 16.08 0.48 14.16
CA ASP A 117 16.66 -0.65 14.88
C ASP A 117 17.81 -0.17 15.79
N SER A 118 18.74 0.60 15.22
CA SER A 118 19.86 1.18 15.97
C SER A 118 19.42 2.18 17.05
N LEU A 119 18.34 2.93 16.83
CA LEU A 119 17.76 3.81 17.86
C LEU A 119 17.17 3.00 19.02
N HIS A 120 16.44 1.93 18.71
CA HIS A 120 15.84 1.05 19.71
C HIS A 120 16.92 0.36 20.55
N GLU A 121 17.93 -0.26 19.92
CA GLU A 121 19.05 -0.90 20.62
C GLU A 121 19.77 0.08 21.55
N ARG A 122 19.99 1.32 21.08
CA ARG A 122 20.65 2.35 21.90
C ARG A 122 19.79 2.75 23.11
N LEU A 123 18.50 2.98 22.90
CA LEU A 123 17.58 3.35 23.97
C LEU A 123 17.35 2.22 24.97
N GLU A 124 17.31 0.98 24.51
CA GLU A 124 17.25 -0.21 25.36
C GLU A 124 18.51 -0.33 26.22
N SER A 125 19.70 -0.20 25.63
CA SER A 125 20.97 -0.21 26.36
C SER A 125 21.02 0.89 27.44
N ILE A 126 20.58 2.10 27.11
CA ILE A 126 20.47 3.22 28.04
C ILE A 126 19.45 2.94 29.16
N ALA A 127 18.30 2.36 28.82
CA ALA A 127 17.27 2.03 29.79
C ALA A 127 17.73 0.95 30.77
N VAL A 128 18.46 -0.06 30.29
CA VAL A 128 19.10 -1.10 31.13
C VAL A 128 20.14 -0.47 32.06
N ALA A 129 20.96 0.46 31.56
CA ALA A 129 21.90 1.21 32.38
C ALA A 129 21.22 2.23 33.33
N ASN A 130 19.92 2.48 33.13
CA ASN A 130 19.08 3.47 33.82
C ASN A 130 19.71 4.87 33.88
N ARG A 131 20.48 5.24 32.86
CA ARG A 131 21.15 6.55 32.75
C ARG A 131 21.50 6.85 31.30
N TRP A 132 21.36 8.12 30.92
CA TRP A 132 22.03 8.69 29.75
C TRP A 132 22.82 9.93 30.16
N THR A 133 23.82 10.30 29.39
CA THR A 133 24.50 11.60 29.51
C THR A 133 23.69 12.70 28.81
N ALA A 134 24.03 13.96 29.07
CA ALA A 134 23.44 15.08 28.35
C ALA A 134 23.71 14.98 26.84
N ASP A 135 24.93 14.62 26.46
CA ASP A 135 25.37 14.47 25.07
C ASP A 135 24.63 13.33 24.36
N GLU A 136 24.43 12.18 25.03
CA GLU A 136 23.66 11.06 24.48
C GLU A 136 22.22 11.46 24.21
N ARG A 137 21.60 12.18 25.14
CA ARG A 137 20.23 12.67 24.97
C ARG A 137 20.15 13.65 23.81
N GLU A 138 21.08 14.60 23.70
CA GLU A 138 21.11 15.56 22.61
C GLU A 138 21.29 14.88 21.25
N ALA A 139 22.21 13.92 21.16
CA ALA A 139 22.42 13.10 19.96
C ALA A 139 21.14 12.33 19.56
N LEU A 140 20.44 11.73 20.54
CA LEU A 140 19.17 11.04 20.32
C LEU A 140 18.06 11.99 19.86
N ILE A 141 17.99 13.20 20.40
CA ILE A 141 17.04 14.24 19.96
C ILE A 141 17.29 14.60 18.50
N HIS A 142 18.54 14.90 18.13
CA HIS A 142 18.89 15.25 16.76
C HIS A 142 18.58 14.11 15.78
N ARG A 143 18.98 12.89 16.13
CA ARG A 143 18.75 11.70 15.29
C ARG A 143 17.26 11.42 15.11
N THR A 144 16.50 11.40 16.20
CA THR A 144 15.04 11.15 16.16
C THR A 144 14.30 12.27 15.43
N SER A 145 14.72 13.54 15.61
CA SER A 145 14.14 14.67 14.88
C SER A 145 14.38 14.57 13.38
N ARG A 146 15.59 14.20 12.95
CA ARG A 146 15.91 13.99 11.53
C ARG A 146 15.06 12.87 10.94
N LEU A 147 14.97 11.74 11.64
CA LEU A 147 14.14 10.60 11.25
C LEU A 147 12.67 11.01 11.11
N HIS A 148 12.13 11.73 12.09
CA HIS A 148 10.75 12.24 12.05
C HIS A 148 10.50 13.11 10.81
N THR A 149 11.40 14.05 10.51
CA THR A 149 11.29 14.91 9.32
C THR A 149 11.26 14.10 8.03
N GLN A 150 12.12 13.07 7.91
CA GLN A 150 12.13 12.19 6.73
C GLN A 150 10.81 11.40 6.59
N LEU A 151 10.34 10.81 7.68
CA LEU A 151 9.07 10.06 7.71
C LEU A 151 7.87 10.94 7.36
N ALA A 152 7.82 12.15 7.92
CA ALA A 152 6.75 13.12 7.65
C ALA A 152 6.77 13.61 6.19
N ALA A 153 7.96 13.84 5.62
CA ALA A 153 8.11 14.21 4.22
C ALA A 153 7.63 13.09 3.29
N ASN A 154 7.98 11.84 3.58
CA ASN A 154 7.54 10.68 2.79
C ASN A 154 6.02 10.47 2.87
N ALA A 155 5.44 10.58 4.07
CA ALA A 155 3.99 10.50 4.25
C ALA A 155 3.27 11.59 3.43
N SER A 156 3.78 12.83 3.47
CA SER A 156 3.23 13.95 2.71
C SER A 156 3.33 13.74 1.20
N ARG A 157 4.46 13.20 0.72
CA ARG A 157 4.64 12.85 -0.69
C ARG A 157 3.61 11.83 -1.17
N LEU A 158 3.36 10.78 -0.39
CA LEU A 158 2.37 9.77 -0.75
C LEU A 158 0.92 10.28 -0.68
N VAL A 159 0.61 11.19 0.25
CA VAL A 159 -0.69 11.88 0.24
C VAL A 159 -0.89 12.67 -1.06
N SER A 160 0.16 13.35 -1.55
CA SER A 160 0.07 14.13 -2.79
C SER A 160 -0.14 13.25 -4.03
N THR A 161 0.41 12.03 -4.08
CA THR A 161 0.20 11.10 -5.20
C THR A 161 -1.18 10.45 -5.19
N VAL A 162 -1.78 10.26 -4.00
CA VAL A 162 -3.16 9.76 -3.87
C VAL A 162 -4.18 10.82 -4.28
N SER A 163 -3.92 12.09 -3.98
CA SER A 163 -4.83 13.21 -4.28
C SER A 163 -4.91 13.59 -5.76
N THR A 164 -4.00 13.05 -6.59
CA THR A 164 -3.93 13.30 -8.04
C THR A 164 -4.60 12.21 -8.88
N VAL A 165 -5.23 11.20 -8.27
CA VAL A 165 -6.01 10.20 -8.99
C VAL A 165 -7.43 10.76 -9.19
N PRO A 166 -7.90 10.97 -10.44
CA PRO A 166 -9.21 11.53 -10.74
C PRO A 166 -10.38 10.62 -10.34
#